data_AF-A0A358U0Y9-F1
#
_entry.id   AF-A0A358U0Y9-F1
#
_cell.length_a   1.000
_cell.length_b   1.000
_cell.length_c   1.000
_cell.angle_alpha   90.00
_cell.angle_beta   90.00
_cell.angle_gamma   90.00
#
_symmetry.space_group_name_H-M   'P 1'
#
loop_
_entity.id
_entity.type
_entity.pdbx_description
1 polymer ?
#
loop_
_entity_poly.entity_id
_entity_poly.type
_entity_poly.pdbx_seq_one_letter_code
_entity_poly.pdbx_strand_id
1 'polypeptide(L)' 'MEVLREITRGASNNEIAERLCISMATVKSHIINIYGKLQVNNRVAAIEAAKHLR' A
#
# COMPACT_ATOMS: atom_id res chain seq x y z
N MET A 1 -6.28 2.22 -6.72
CA MET A 1 -5.77 2.74 -5.42
C MET A 1 -6.35 1.94 -4.24
N GLU A 2 -6.41 0.61 -4.30
CA GLU A 2 -7.05 -0.18 -3.22
C GLU A 2 -6.04 -0.60 -2.17
N VAL A 3 -4.90 -1.11 -2.62
CA VAL A 3 -3.75 -1.43 -1.76
C VAL A 3 -3.30 -0.23 -0.93
N LEU A 4 -3.21 0.98 -1.52
CA LEU A 4 -2.85 2.19 -0.77
C LEU A 4 -3.89 2.55 0.31
N ARG A 5 -5.19 2.36 0.04
CA ARG A 5 -6.24 2.60 1.04
C ARG A 5 -6.15 1.62 2.21
N GLU A 6 -5.88 0.36 1.93
CA GLU A 6 -5.72 -0.62 3.00
C GLU A 6 -4.44 -0.38 3.81
N ILE A 7 -3.36 0.09 3.16
CA ILE A 7 -2.14 0.53 3.84
C ILE A 7 -2.43 1.67 4.82
N THR A 8 -3.17 2.70 4.38
CA THR A 8 -3.54 3.84 5.25
C THR A 8 -4.51 3.47 6.37
N ARG A 9 -5.27 2.38 6.21
CA ARG A 9 -6.09 1.77 7.25
C ARG A 9 -5.30 0.91 8.25
N GLY A 10 -3.99 0.74 8.04
CA GLY A 10 -3.13 -0.05 8.92
C GLY A 10 -3.10 -1.55 8.61
N ALA A 11 -3.72 -2.01 7.53
CA ALA A 11 -3.77 -3.44 7.19
C ALA A 11 -2.38 -3.99 6.80
N SER A 12 -2.00 -5.13 7.35
CA SER A 12 -0.82 -5.89 6.97
C SER A 12 -0.94 -6.41 5.52
N ASN A 13 0.19 -6.77 4.90
CA ASN A 13 0.18 -7.27 3.53
C ASN A 13 -0.67 -8.55 3.37
N ASN A 14 -0.72 -9.39 4.40
CA ASN A 14 -1.54 -10.60 4.42
C ASN A 14 -3.04 -10.25 4.42
N GLU A 15 -3.46 -9.33 5.31
CA GLU A 15 -4.84 -8.86 5.33
C GLU A 15 -5.24 -8.19 4.01
N ILE A 16 -4.31 -7.45 3.38
CA ILE A 16 -4.56 -6.85 2.06
C ILE A 16 -4.76 -7.94 0.99
N ALA A 17 -3.92 -8.97 1.00
CA ALA A 17 -4.02 -10.10 0.08
C ALA A 17 -5.37 -10.81 0.21
N GLU A 18 -5.80 -11.08 1.44
CA GLU A 18 -7.08 -11.70 1.75
C GLU A 18 -8.27 -10.81 1.35
N ARG A 19 -8.28 -9.54 1.78
CA ARG A 19 -9.39 -8.60 1.51
C ARG A 19 -9.58 -8.30 0.03
N LEU A 20 -8.48 -8.27 -0.72
CA LEU A 20 -8.50 -8.00 -2.16
C LEU A 20 -8.53 -9.29 -3.00
N CYS A 21 -8.54 -10.47 -2.37
CA CYS A 21 -8.47 -11.78 -3.03
C CYS A 21 -7.34 -11.89 -4.07
N ILE A 22 -6.15 -11.37 -3.74
CA ILE A 22 -4.95 -11.42 -4.58
C ILE A 22 -3.78 -12.07 -3.85
N SER A 23 -2.77 -12.51 -4.60
CA SER A 23 -1.59 -13.12 -3.98
C SER A 23 -0.75 -12.11 -3.18
N MET A 24 -0.04 -12.59 -2.18
CA MET A 24 0.97 -11.80 -1.44
C MET A 24 2.06 -11.22 -2.34
N ALA A 25 2.44 -11.93 -3.41
CA ALA A 25 3.39 -11.42 -4.40
C ALA A 25 2.81 -10.20 -5.13
N THR A 26 1.54 -10.27 -5.54
CA THR A 26 0.81 -9.18 -6.19
C THR A 26 0.73 -7.95 -5.27
N VAL A 27 0.43 -8.14 -3.98
CA VAL A 27 0.44 -7.05 -2.98
C VAL A 27 1.81 -6.37 -2.92
N LYS A 28 2.90 -7.15 -2.84
CA LYS A 28 4.26 -6.60 -2.81
C LYS A 28 4.59 -5.80 -4.07
N SER A 29 4.22 -6.29 -5.25
CA SER A 29 4.40 -5.56 -6.51
C SER A 29 3.61 -4.25 -6.53
N HIS A 30 2.37 -4.24 -6.03
CA HIS A 30 1.60 -3.01 -5.89
C HIS A 30 2.27 -2.02 -4.93
N ILE A 31 2.78 -2.49 -3.78
CA ILE A 31 3.49 -1.65 -2.81
C ILE A 31 4.73 -0.99 -3.43
N ILE A 32 5.55 -1.75 -4.15
CA ILE A 32 6.74 -1.21 -4.84
C ILE A 32 6.34 -0.11 -5.83
N ASN A 33 5.31 -0.37 -6.65
CA ASN A 33 4.83 0.61 -7.62
C ASN A 33 4.22 1.85 -6.94
N ILE A 34 3.51 1.68 -5.83
CA ILE A 34 2.97 2.79 -5.03
C ILE A 34 4.11 3.64 -4.47
N TYR A 35 5.12 3.00 -3.88
CA TYR A 35 6.29 3.69 -3.32
C TYR A 35 7.01 4.51 -4.38
N GLY A 36 7.23 3.93 -5.57
CA GLY A 36 7.81 4.66 -6.70
C GLY A 36 6.95 5.86 -7.14
N LYS A 37 5.62 5.71 -7.19
CA LYS A 37 4.71 6.82 -7.55
C LYS A 37 4.67 7.93 -6.49
N LEU A 38 4.81 7.58 -5.21
CA LEU A 38 4.81 8.52 -4.11
C LEU A 38 6.20 9.07 -3.79
N GLN A 39 7.26 8.57 -4.45
CA GLN A 39 8.66 8.92 -4.17
C GLN A 39 9.04 8.68 -2.69
N VAL A 40 8.60 7.55 -2.14
CA VAL A 40 8.84 7.14 -0.75
C VAL A 40 9.49 5.75 -0.70
N ASN A 41 10.16 5.43 0.41
CA ASN A 41 10.90 4.17 0.54
C ASN A 41 10.35 3.22 1.62
N ASN A 42 9.34 3.64 2.39
CA ASN A 42 8.80 2.82 3.46
C ASN A 42 7.30 3.06 3.68
N ARG A 43 6.70 2.16 4.45
CA ARG A 43 5.26 2.13 4.70
C ARG A 43 4.76 3.40 5.41
N VAL A 44 5.51 3.87 6.40
CA VAL A 44 5.13 5.05 7.19
C VAL A 44 5.14 6.29 6.29
N ALA A 45 6.18 6.47 5.50
CA ALA A 45 6.29 7.55 4.52
C ALA A 45 5.17 7.48 3.46
N ALA A 46 4.80 6.28 2.99
CA ALA A 46 3.67 6.11 2.08
C ALA A 46 2.33 6.48 2.71
N ILE A 47 2.11 6.16 3.99
CA ILE A 47 0.92 6.56 4.74
C ILE A 47 0.88 8.08 4.88
N GLU A 48 2.01 8.71 5.24
CA GLU A 48 2.08 10.16 5.40
C GLU A 48 1.87 10.89 4.08
N ALA A 49 2.55 10.48 3.01
CA ALA A 49 2.36 11.01 1.67
C ALA A 49 0.89 10.88 1.21
N ALA A 50 0.23 9.77 1.52
CA ALA A 50 -1.18 9.57 1.20
C ALA A 50 -2.13 10.49 1.97
N LYS A 51 -1.78 10.97 3.17
CA LYS A 51 -2.59 11.98 3.90
C LYS A 51 -2.56 13.34 3.22
N HIS A 52 -1.48 13.67 2.53
CA HIS A 52 -1.32 14.93 1.79
C HIS A 52 -2.00 14.94 0.41
N LEU A 53 -2.44 13.77 -0.08
CA LEU A 53 -3.17 13.63 -1.35
C LEU A 53 -4.68 13.87 -1.23
N ARG A 54 -5.13 14.60 -0.20
CA ARG A 54 -6.53 14.93 0.04
C ARG A 54 -7.02 16.08 -0.82
#